data_AF-S2J2D7-F1
#
_entry.id   AF-S2J2D7-F1
#
_cell.length_a   1.000
_cell.length_b   1.000
_cell.length_c   1.000
_cell.angle_alpha   90.00
_cell.angle_beta   90.00
_cell.angle_gamma   90.00
#
_symmetry.space_group_name_H-M   'P 1'
#
loop_
_entity.id
_entity.type
_entity.pdbx_description
1 polymer ?
#
loop_
_entity_poly.entity_id
_entity_poly.type
_entity_poly.pdbx_seq_one_letter_code
_entity_poly.pdbx_strand_id
1 'polypeptide(L)'
;MDVDKLQPIPGIPFPEYYEFFMDWKTPVAIASVYAICVHLFNPSPASAKLSRVEAKNRGVGNASKSSKFMTAFVFVHNLILSIYSGITFINMAQNMHKLFNRGSSIHDAYCDMDSFLWNEGLGYWGYLFYLSKFYEVIDTAIIIMKGRRSSLLQTYHHSGAMITMWSGIRYQAQPIWIFVVFNSLIHSIMYMYYAMTSIGLHPPGKRYLTSMQISQFLVGMSTAVSYLIVPNCLKTPGQQFAVAINVGYLLPLTYLFVDFARKTYGNRKAKKTE
;
A
#
# COMPACT_ATOMS: atom_id res chain seq x y z
N MET A 1 9.34 -9.72 35.24
CA MET A 1 9.32 -8.74 34.14
C MET A 1 9.41 -9.59 32.88
N ASP A 2 8.28 -9.78 32.17
CA ASP A 2 8.21 -10.67 31.01
C ASP A 2 9.20 -10.24 29.94
N VAL A 3 10.17 -11.10 29.65
CA VAL A 3 11.22 -10.87 28.64
C VAL A 3 10.64 -10.89 27.21
N ASP A 4 9.38 -11.30 27.06
CA ASP A 4 8.67 -11.43 25.79
C ASP A 4 7.74 -10.25 25.45
N LYS A 5 7.60 -9.25 26.32
CA LYS A 5 6.74 -8.09 26.05
C LYS A 5 7.42 -7.10 25.11
N LEU A 6 6.84 -6.97 23.92
CA LEU A 6 7.22 -5.98 22.91
C LEU A 6 7.01 -4.56 23.44
N GLN A 7 8.09 -3.80 23.54
CA GLN A 7 8.01 -2.40 23.96
C GLN A 7 7.37 -1.55 22.85
N PRO A 8 6.32 -0.75 23.15
CA PRO A 8 5.73 0.17 22.21
C PRO A 8 6.74 1.16 21.65
N ILE A 9 6.59 1.51 20.37
CA ILE A 9 7.39 2.57 19.75
C ILE A 9 7.03 3.90 20.45
N PRO A 10 8.02 4.72 20.84
CA PRO A 10 7.75 5.97 21.54
C PRO A 10 6.80 6.89 20.76
N GLY A 11 5.84 7.50 21.47
CA GLY A 11 4.93 8.51 20.94
C GLY A 11 3.75 8.00 20.11
N ILE A 12 3.65 6.69 19.84
CA ILE A 12 2.52 6.14 19.06
C ILE A 12 1.17 6.37 19.76
N PRO A 13 0.09 6.58 18.99
CA PRO A 13 -1.25 6.61 19.55
C PRO A 13 -1.68 5.22 20.01
N PHE A 14 -2.41 5.17 21.12
CA PHE A 14 -2.97 3.94 21.72
C PHE A 14 -1.92 2.81 21.93
N PRO A 15 -0.84 3.07 22.70
CA PRO A 15 0.22 2.09 22.95
C PRO A 15 -0.29 0.79 23.59
N GLU A 16 -1.43 0.81 24.27
CA GLU A 16 -2.10 -0.34 24.86
C GLU A 16 -2.48 -1.43 23.84
N TYR A 17 -2.67 -1.07 22.56
CA TYR A 17 -2.96 -2.04 21.49
C TYR A 17 -1.72 -2.48 20.70
N TYR A 18 -0.53 -1.99 21.05
CA TYR A 18 0.69 -2.28 20.31
C TYR A 18 0.98 -3.79 20.26
N GLU A 19 0.91 -4.48 21.40
CA GLU A 19 1.13 -5.93 21.46
C GLU A 19 0.13 -6.70 20.59
N PHE A 20 -1.15 -6.27 20.57
CA PHE A 20 -2.18 -6.89 19.75
C PHE A 20 -1.84 -6.77 18.25
N PHE A 21 -1.52 -5.58 17.77
CA PHE A 21 -1.17 -5.39 16.36
C PHE A 21 0.18 -6.01 16.00
N MET A 22 1.11 -6.14 16.95
CA MET A 22 2.42 -6.73 16.70
C MET A 22 2.48 -8.26 16.88
N ASP A 23 1.43 -8.90 17.38
CA ASP A 23 1.27 -10.36 17.28
C ASP A 23 1.06 -10.76 15.81
N TRP A 24 1.86 -11.71 15.31
CA TRP A 24 1.79 -12.21 13.93
C TRP A 24 0.41 -12.77 13.56
N LYS A 25 -0.35 -13.26 14.55
CA LYS A 25 -1.70 -13.80 14.35
C LYS A 25 -2.65 -12.71 13.88
N THR A 26 -2.49 -11.47 14.35
CA THR A 26 -3.39 -10.36 14.05
C THR A 26 -3.44 -10.00 12.56
N PRO A 27 -2.32 -9.66 11.88
CA PRO A 27 -2.35 -9.38 10.45
C PRO A 27 -2.75 -10.60 9.62
N VAL A 28 -2.37 -11.83 10.03
CA VAL A 28 -2.75 -13.05 9.31
C VAL A 28 -4.25 -13.32 9.42
N ALA A 29 -4.82 -13.22 10.63
CA ALA A 29 -6.24 -13.44 10.87
C ALA A 29 -7.08 -12.38 10.15
N ILE A 30 -6.74 -11.10 10.28
CA ILE A 30 -7.48 -10.02 9.61
C ILE A 30 -7.36 -10.12 8.09
N ALA A 31 -6.18 -10.42 7.55
CA ALA A 31 -6.01 -10.63 6.10
C ALA A 31 -6.83 -11.84 5.60
N SER A 32 -6.89 -12.92 6.38
CA SER A 32 -7.67 -14.11 6.04
C SER A 32 -9.17 -13.82 6.04
N VAL A 33 -9.67 -13.18 7.10
CA VAL A 33 -11.07 -12.74 7.19
C VAL A 33 -11.41 -11.79 6.04
N TYR A 34 -10.56 -10.82 5.75
CA TYR A 34 -10.70 -9.92 4.62
C TYR A 34 -10.80 -10.68 3.29
N ALA A 35 -9.87 -11.59 3.00
CA ALA A 35 -9.86 -12.35 1.76
C ALA A 35 -11.11 -13.26 1.63
N ILE A 36 -11.55 -13.88 2.73
CA ILE A 36 -12.78 -14.68 2.77
C ILE A 36 -14.00 -13.80 2.51
N CYS A 37 -14.12 -12.66 3.19
CA CYS A 37 -15.21 -11.70 2.96
C CYS A 37 -15.24 -11.23 1.50
N VAL A 38 -14.08 -10.90 0.91
CA VAL A 38 -14.01 -10.57 -0.51
C VAL A 38 -14.49 -11.75 -1.34
N HIS A 39 -14.01 -12.97 -1.09
CA HIS A 39 -14.45 -14.13 -1.86
C HIS A 39 -15.97 -14.35 -1.82
N LEU A 40 -16.59 -14.18 -0.63
CA LEU A 40 -18.02 -14.40 -0.42
C LEU A 40 -18.90 -13.29 -0.98
N PHE A 41 -18.50 -12.03 -0.81
CA PHE A 41 -19.35 -10.88 -1.17
C PHE A 41 -19.05 -10.29 -2.56
N ASN A 42 -17.96 -10.70 -3.20
CA ASN A 42 -17.58 -10.17 -4.51
C ASN A 42 -18.55 -10.68 -5.60
N PRO A 43 -19.27 -9.79 -6.31
CA PRO A 43 -20.28 -10.19 -7.28
C PRO A 43 -19.70 -11.00 -8.44
N SER A 44 -20.51 -11.90 -8.99
CA SER A 44 -20.16 -12.66 -10.18
C SER A 44 -19.88 -11.72 -11.37
N PRO A 45 -19.07 -12.13 -12.37
CA PRO A 45 -18.79 -11.28 -13.52
C PRO A 45 -20.06 -10.85 -14.28
N ALA A 46 -21.11 -11.68 -14.23
CA ALA A 46 -22.39 -11.39 -14.88
C ALA A 46 -23.24 -10.36 -14.12
N SER A 47 -23.17 -10.33 -12.78
CA SER A 47 -23.96 -9.41 -11.94
C SER A 47 -23.22 -8.13 -11.55
N ALA A 48 -21.90 -8.07 -11.78
CA ALA A 48 -21.07 -6.93 -11.41
C ALA A 48 -21.43 -5.66 -12.20
N LYS A 49 -21.66 -4.56 -11.47
CA LYS A 49 -21.90 -3.24 -12.06
C LYS A 49 -20.57 -2.61 -12.50
N LEU A 50 -20.63 -1.78 -13.53
CA LEU A 50 -19.47 -1.04 -14.03
C LEU A 50 -19.37 0.33 -13.37
N SER A 51 -18.16 0.90 -13.37
CA SER A 51 -18.00 2.32 -13.06
C SER A 51 -18.68 3.18 -14.14
N ARG A 52 -19.13 4.40 -13.82
CA ARG A 52 -19.78 5.30 -14.81
C ARG A 52 -18.90 5.53 -16.05
N VAL A 53 -17.60 5.71 -15.83
CA VAL A 53 -16.60 5.91 -16.90
C VAL A 53 -16.50 4.67 -17.77
N GLU A 54 -16.43 3.49 -17.17
CA GLU A 54 -16.30 2.24 -17.91
C GLU A 54 -17.58 1.86 -18.65
N ALA A 55 -18.74 2.09 -18.04
CA ALA A 55 -20.05 1.94 -18.66
C ALA A 55 -20.16 2.84 -19.91
N LYS A 56 -19.74 4.10 -19.81
CA LYS A 56 -19.68 5.05 -20.93
C LYS A 56 -18.73 4.57 -22.02
N ASN A 57 -17.51 4.14 -21.67
CA ASN A 57 -16.52 3.66 -22.63
C ASN A 57 -16.93 2.35 -23.34
N ARG A 58 -17.77 1.53 -22.70
CA ARG A 58 -18.29 0.27 -23.27
C ARG A 58 -19.67 0.43 -23.91
N GLY A 59 -20.30 1.61 -23.83
CA GLY A 59 -21.64 1.85 -24.38
C GLY A 59 -22.77 1.07 -23.69
N VAL A 60 -22.60 0.68 -22.42
CA VAL A 60 -23.57 -0.15 -21.67
C VAL A 60 -24.23 0.62 -20.53
N GLY A 61 -25.53 0.42 -20.32
CA GLY A 61 -26.33 1.12 -19.29
C GLY A 61 -26.16 0.62 -17.84
N ASN A 62 -25.38 -0.44 -17.61
CA ASN A 62 -25.23 -1.07 -16.28
C ASN A 62 -24.19 -0.34 -15.39
N ALA A 63 -24.38 0.96 -15.19
CA ALA A 63 -23.53 1.78 -14.34
C ALA A 63 -23.95 1.72 -12.86
N SER A 64 -22.96 1.60 -11.98
CA SER A 64 -23.15 1.73 -10.53
C SER A 64 -23.62 3.14 -10.17
N LYS A 65 -24.85 3.27 -9.65
CA LYS A 65 -25.42 4.50 -9.07
C LYS A 65 -24.95 4.62 -7.62
N SER A 66 -24.54 5.83 -7.21
CA SER A 66 -24.10 6.16 -5.85
C SER A 66 -25.03 7.22 -5.28
N SER A 67 -25.48 7.04 -4.04
CA SER A 67 -26.25 8.06 -3.32
C SER A 67 -25.36 9.27 -2.99
N LYS A 68 -25.95 10.44 -2.73
CA LYS A 68 -25.19 11.63 -2.33
C LYS A 68 -24.36 11.37 -1.07
N PHE A 69 -24.94 10.66 -0.10
CA PHE A 69 -24.26 10.25 1.13
C PHE A 69 -23.05 9.35 0.84
N MET A 70 -23.22 8.28 0.04
CA MET A 70 -22.11 7.37 -0.32
C MET A 70 -21.02 8.11 -1.09
N THR A 71 -21.37 9.05 -1.96
CA THR A 71 -20.39 9.89 -2.65
C THR A 71 -19.61 10.78 -1.69
N ALA A 72 -20.29 11.45 -0.75
CA ALA A 72 -19.65 12.29 0.27
C ALA A 72 -18.72 11.46 1.17
N PHE A 73 -19.18 10.28 1.63
CA PHE A 73 -18.37 9.36 2.42
C PHE A 73 -17.09 8.96 1.68
N VAL A 74 -17.22 8.55 0.41
CA VAL A 74 -16.07 8.14 -0.39
C VAL A 74 -15.12 9.30 -0.65
N PHE A 75 -15.64 10.50 -0.90
CA PHE A 75 -14.82 11.70 -1.06
C PHE A 75 -14.00 11.98 0.20
N VAL A 76 -14.65 12.04 1.37
CA VAL A 76 -13.99 12.31 2.66
C VAL A 76 -12.98 11.23 2.99
N HIS A 77 -13.33 9.95 2.81
CA HIS A 77 -12.44 8.82 3.04
C HIS A 77 -11.15 8.92 2.19
N ASN A 78 -11.29 9.14 0.88
CA ASN A 78 -10.13 9.29 -0.01
C ASN A 78 -9.33 10.57 0.32
N LEU A 79 -9.99 11.66 0.69
CA LEU A 79 -9.31 12.91 1.06
C LEU A 79 -8.48 12.73 2.34
N ILE A 80 -9.03 12.09 3.37
CA ILE A 80 -8.33 11.78 4.62
C ILE A 80 -7.10 10.91 4.33
N LEU A 81 -7.25 9.84 3.54
CA LEU A 81 -6.13 8.97 3.18
C LEU A 81 -5.06 9.69 2.34
N SER A 82 -5.47 10.60 1.46
CA SER A 82 -4.54 11.43 0.69
C SER A 82 -3.72 12.36 1.59
N ILE A 83 -4.39 13.09 2.50
CA ILE A 83 -3.74 14.01 3.45
C ILE A 83 -2.80 13.23 4.38
N TYR A 84 -3.28 12.13 4.97
CA TYR A 84 -2.47 11.27 5.83
C TYR A 84 -1.21 10.76 5.12
N SER A 85 -1.37 10.28 3.88
CA SER A 85 -0.24 9.79 3.09
C SER A 85 0.74 10.92 2.74
N GLY A 86 0.23 12.12 2.43
CA GLY A 86 1.06 13.30 2.18
C GLY A 86 1.87 13.73 3.41
N ILE A 87 1.25 13.75 4.59
CA ILE A 87 1.94 14.06 5.85
C ILE A 87 3.03 13.02 6.14
N THR A 88 2.71 11.74 5.97
CA THR A 88 3.67 10.64 6.16
C THR A 88 4.87 10.80 5.22
N PHE A 89 4.62 11.09 3.94
CA PHE A 89 5.67 11.33 2.95
C PHE A 89 6.57 12.51 3.34
N ILE A 90 5.99 13.66 3.68
CA ILE A 90 6.76 14.87 3.99
C ILE A 90 7.68 14.64 5.19
N ASN A 91 7.16 14.06 6.28
CA ASN A 91 7.96 13.81 7.48
C ASN A 91 9.07 12.79 7.21
N MET A 92 8.77 11.72 6.46
CA MET A 92 9.77 10.71 6.13
C MET A 92 10.82 11.22 5.15
N ALA A 93 10.44 12.04 4.17
CA ALA A 93 11.38 12.68 3.25
C ALA A 93 12.31 13.66 3.97
N GLN A 94 11.80 14.41 4.95
CA GLN A 94 12.63 15.27 5.81
C GLN A 94 13.62 14.46 6.64
N ASN A 95 13.19 13.35 7.25
CA ASN A 95 14.08 12.48 8.02
C ASN A 95 15.11 11.77 7.13
N MET A 96 14.74 11.36 5.90
CA MET A 96 15.68 10.91 4.88
C MET A 96 16.73 11.97 4.56
N HIS A 97 16.30 13.21 4.35
CA HIS A 97 17.23 14.30 4.05
C HIS A 97 18.22 14.54 5.21
N LYS A 98 17.74 14.51 6.46
CA LYS A 98 18.62 14.58 7.65
C LYS A 98 19.62 13.42 7.70
N LEU A 99 19.17 12.19 7.45
CA LEU A 99 20.00 10.99 7.44
C LEU A 99 21.17 11.10 6.46
N PHE A 100 20.91 11.55 5.22
CA PHE A 100 21.96 11.68 4.20
C PHE A 100 22.86 12.92 4.39
N ASN A 101 22.40 13.93 5.12
CA ASN A 101 23.17 15.17 5.36
C ASN A 101 23.98 15.20 6.66
N ARG A 102 23.96 14.13 7.46
CA ARG A 102 24.66 14.07 8.76
C ARG A 102 26.18 13.92 8.66
N GLY A 103 26.73 13.83 7.44
CA GLY A 103 28.17 13.64 7.20
C GLY A 103 28.67 12.19 7.36
N SER A 104 27.77 11.19 7.51
CA SER A 104 28.15 9.77 7.50
C SER A 104 28.44 9.27 6.08
N SER A 105 29.09 8.11 5.95
CA SER A 105 29.25 7.48 4.63
C SER A 105 27.88 7.13 4.01
N ILE A 106 27.83 7.04 2.68
CA ILE A 106 26.60 6.66 1.96
C ILE A 106 26.15 5.26 2.37
N HIS A 107 27.09 4.34 2.63
CA HIS A 107 26.79 2.99 3.10
C HIS A 107 26.14 3.03 4.50
N ASP A 108 26.69 3.82 5.43
CA ASP A 108 26.12 3.95 6.78
C ASP A 108 24.71 4.54 6.76
N ALA A 109 24.48 5.57 5.92
CA ALA A 109 23.16 6.16 5.73
C ALA A 109 22.20 5.17 5.07
N TYR A 110 22.64 4.44 4.05
CA TYR A 110 21.81 3.46 3.35
C TYR A 110 21.39 2.29 4.25
N CYS A 111 22.33 1.75 5.03
CA CYS A 111 22.09 0.64 5.95
C CYS A 111 21.51 1.07 7.31
N ASP A 112 21.45 2.38 7.61
CA ASP A 112 21.07 2.95 8.91
C ASP A 112 21.79 2.23 10.07
N MET A 113 23.13 2.19 9.98
CA MET A 113 23.97 1.38 10.85
C MET A 113 23.84 1.72 12.34
N ASP A 114 23.48 2.96 12.66
CA ASP A 114 23.24 3.49 14.00
C ASP A 114 21.76 3.60 14.38
N SER A 115 20.86 3.10 13.52
CA SER A 115 19.41 3.14 13.71
C SER A 115 18.85 4.56 13.90
N PHE A 116 19.54 5.56 13.35
CA PHE A 116 19.12 6.97 13.44
C PHE A 116 17.76 7.16 12.80
N LEU A 117 17.58 6.69 11.57
CA LEU A 117 16.32 6.86 10.86
C LEU A 117 15.18 6.16 11.58
N TRP A 118 15.43 4.94 12.08
CA TRP A 118 14.46 4.20 12.89
C TRP A 118 13.96 5.02 14.07
N ASN A 119 14.88 5.59 14.85
CA ASN A 119 14.59 6.32 16.07
C ASN A 119 13.98 7.72 15.81
N GLU A 120 14.44 8.41 14.77
CA GLU A 120 13.99 9.77 14.43
C GLU A 120 12.61 9.82 13.78
N GLY A 121 12.18 8.76 13.10
CA GLY A 121 10.85 8.78 12.51
C GLY A 121 10.36 7.52 11.83
N LEU A 122 11.24 6.66 11.30
CA LEU A 122 10.79 5.48 10.57
C LEU A 122 10.03 4.49 11.45
N GLY A 123 10.41 4.33 12.72
CA GLY A 123 9.65 3.50 13.67
C GLY A 123 8.23 4.04 13.84
N TYR A 124 8.10 5.33 14.17
CA TYR A 124 6.79 5.98 14.42
C TYR A 124 5.91 6.01 13.16
N TRP A 125 6.41 6.61 12.07
CA TRP A 125 5.66 6.75 10.82
C TRP A 125 5.44 5.40 10.14
N GLY A 126 6.40 4.49 10.23
CA GLY A 126 6.26 3.12 9.73
C GLY A 126 5.18 2.34 10.46
N TYR A 127 5.05 2.50 11.78
CA TYR A 127 3.99 1.86 12.55
C TYR A 127 2.60 2.46 12.24
N LEU A 128 2.48 3.78 12.14
CA LEU A 128 1.23 4.39 11.69
C LEU A 128 0.85 3.91 10.29
N PHE A 129 1.82 3.85 9.39
CA PHE A 129 1.63 3.38 8.02
C PHE A 129 1.28 1.89 7.97
N TYR A 130 1.77 1.09 8.91
CA TYR A 130 1.32 -0.28 9.11
C TYR A 130 -0.16 -0.32 9.53
N LEU A 131 -0.56 0.48 10.53
CA LEU A 131 -1.96 0.57 10.95
C LEU A 131 -2.88 1.02 9.81
N SER A 132 -2.42 1.92 8.93
CA SER A 132 -3.20 2.37 7.78
C SER A 132 -3.60 1.22 6.86
N LYS A 133 -2.79 0.15 6.73
CA LYS A 133 -3.12 -0.99 5.86
C LYS A 133 -4.39 -1.73 6.29
N PHE A 134 -4.66 -1.77 7.59
CA PHE A 134 -5.92 -2.31 8.10
C PHE A 134 -7.11 -1.41 7.77
N TYR A 135 -6.93 -0.10 7.82
CA TYR A 135 -7.98 0.85 7.47
C TYR A 135 -8.28 0.85 5.96
N GLU A 136 -7.25 0.69 5.12
CA GLU A 136 -7.36 0.68 3.66
C GLU A 136 -8.23 -0.47 3.11
N VAL A 137 -8.56 -1.51 3.91
CA VAL A 137 -9.54 -2.53 3.51
C VAL A 137 -10.94 -1.97 3.25
N ILE A 138 -11.24 -0.77 3.78
CA ILE A 138 -12.47 -0.03 3.50
C ILE A 138 -12.59 0.31 2.01
N ASP A 139 -11.49 0.48 1.27
CA ASP A 139 -11.52 0.68 -0.19
C ASP A 139 -12.25 -0.47 -0.88
N THR A 140 -11.91 -1.69 -0.50
CA THR A 140 -12.53 -2.90 -1.03
C THR A 140 -13.99 -3.03 -0.60
N ALA A 141 -14.31 -2.67 0.65
CA ALA A 141 -15.69 -2.63 1.12
C ALA A 141 -16.53 -1.65 0.30
N ILE A 142 -16.02 -0.45 0.00
CA ILE A 142 -16.67 0.55 -0.86
C ILE A 142 -16.92 -0.01 -2.26
N ILE A 143 -15.95 -0.73 -2.85
CA ILE A 143 -16.09 -1.35 -4.18
C ILE A 143 -17.25 -2.36 -4.17
N ILE A 144 -17.28 -3.25 -3.19
CA ILE A 144 -18.31 -4.30 -3.07
C ILE A 144 -19.68 -3.69 -2.80
N MET A 145 -19.78 -2.72 -1.87
CA MET A 145 -21.03 -2.00 -1.58
C MET A 145 -21.60 -1.26 -2.81
N LYS A 146 -20.72 -0.80 -3.72
CA LYS A 146 -21.12 -0.21 -5.01
C LYS A 146 -21.58 -1.25 -6.05
N GLY A 147 -21.63 -2.52 -5.68
CA GLY A 147 -21.96 -3.65 -6.54
C GLY A 147 -20.90 -3.91 -7.61
N ARG A 148 -19.66 -3.45 -7.40
CA ARG A 148 -18.55 -3.62 -8.33
C ARG A 148 -17.69 -4.78 -7.88
N ARG A 149 -16.99 -5.39 -8.83
CA ARG A 149 -16.10 -6.51 -8.56
C ARG A 149 -14.77 -6.00 -8.01
N SER A 150 -14.34 -6.50 -6.85
CA SER A 150 -12.96 -6.32 -6.37
C SER A 150 -12.02 -7.22 -7.17
N SER A 151 -10.89 -6.70 -7.60
CA SER A 151 -9.92 -7.45 -8.40
C SER A 151 -9.06 -8.36 -7.52
N LEU A 152 -8.45 -9.39 -8.14
CA LEU A 152 -7.44 -10.19 -7.47
C LEU A 152 -6.26 -9.32 -7.02
N LEU A 153 -5.88 -8.33 -7.84
CA LEU A 153 -4.83 -7.37 -7.52
C LEU A 153 -5.12 -6.63 -6.21
N GLN A 154 -6.33 -6.07 -6.05
CA GLN A 154 -6.75 -5.36 -4.84
C GLN A 154 -6.68 -6.28 -3.61
N THR A 155 -7.21 -7.49 -3.75
CA THR A 155 -7.29 -8.46 -2.65
C THR A 155 -5.90 -8.94 -2.22
N TYR A 156 -5.05 -9.29 -3.18
CA TYR A 156 -3.68 -9.71 -2.95
C TYR A 156 -2.85 -8.58 -2.33
N HIS A 157 -2.98 -7.35 -2.84
CA HIS A 157 -2.25 -6.20 -2.35
C HIS A 157 -2.56 -5.88 -0.89
N HIS A 158 -3.83 -5.67 -0.52
CA HIS A 158 -4.16 -5.31 0.87
C HIS A 158 -3.83 -6.45 1.86
N SER A 159 -4.07 -7.71 1.47
CA SER A 159 -3.74 -8.86 2.33
C SER A 159 -2.24 -8.98 2.57
N GLY A 160 -1.44 -8.95 1.49
CA GLY A 160 0.01 -9.05 1.59
C GLY A 160 0.65 -7.82 2.23
N ALA A 161 0.11 -6.62 2.01
CA ALA A 161 0.61 -5.39 2.63
C ALA A 161 0.51 -5.46 4.16
N MET A 162 -0.59 -5.96 4.73
CA MET A 162 -0.71 -6.14 6.19
C MET A 162 0.38 -7.06 6.76
N ILE A 163 0.62 -8.20 6.12
CA ILE A 163 1.59 -9.20 6.59
C ILE A 163 3.04 -8.71 6.42
N THR A 164 3.36 -8.15 5.26
CA THR A 164 4.72 -7.69 4.95
C THR A 164 5.10 -6.46 5.77
N MET A 165 4.17 -5.52 5.99
CA MET A 165 4.38 -4.37 6.88
C MET A 165 4.58 -4.80 8.33
N TRP A 166 3.80 -5.76 8.83
CA TRP A 166 4.01 -6.33 10.16
C TRP A 166 5.44 -6.87 10.30
N SER A 167 5.91 -7.68 9.35
CA SER A 167 7.25 -8.26 9.42
C SER A 167 8.35 -7.20 9.42
N GLY A 168 8.20 -6.15 8.61
CA GLY A 168 9.17 -5.06 8.53
C GLY A 168 9.24 -4.24 9.82
N ILE A 169 8.09 -3.95 10.46
CA ILE A 169 8.07 -3.24 11.74
C ILE A 169 8.55 -4.13 12.88
N ARG A 170 8.11 -5.38 12.94
CA ARG A 170 8.41 -6.34 14.02
C ARG A 170 9.90 -6.64 14.14
N TYR A 171 10.59 -6.73 13.02
CA TYR A 171 12.01 -7.03 12.95
C TYR A 171 12.89 -5.81 12.67
N GLN A 172 12.30 -4.60 12.65
CA GLN A 172 13.01 -3.36 12.36
C GLN A 172 13.85 -3.48 11.08
N ALA A 173 13.25 -4.03 10.03
CA ALA A 173 13.93 -4.28 8.76
C ALA A 173 14.08 -2.97 8.00
N GLN A 174 15.32 -2.51 7.85
CA GLN A 174 15.62 -1.20 7.24
C GLN A 174 14.91 -0.93 5.91
N PRO A 175 14.78 -1.86 4.94
CA PRO A 175 14.14 -1.60 3.65
C PRO A 175 12.68 -1.13 3.71
N ILE A 176 12.03 -1.21 4.88
CA ILE A 176 10.67 -0.72 5.07
C ILE A 176 10.53 0.79 4.78
N TRP A 177 11.59 1.59 4.90
CA TRP A 177 11.54 3.02 4.56
C TRP A 177 11.11 3.26 3.11
N ILE A 178 11.46 2.36 2.19
CA ILE A 178 11.11 2.43 0.77
C ILE A 178 9.58 2.43 0.62
N PHE A 179 8.91 1.55 1.38
CA PHE A 179 7.46 1.48 1.43
C PHE A 179 6.90 2.77 2.01
N VAL A 180 7.36 3.17 3.19
CA VAL A 180 6.78 4.33 3.88
C VAL A 180 6.98 5.61 3.07
N VAL A 181 8.11 5.84 2.42
CA VAL A 181 8.37 7.05 1.61
C VAL A 181 7.66 6.98 0.26
N PHE A 182 8.00 6.01 -0.60
CA PHE A 182 7.50 6.04 -1.98
C PHE A 182 6.03 5.66 -2.09
N ASN A 183 5.56 4.73 -1.26
CA ASN A 183 4.14 4.37 -1.28
C ASN A 183 3.27 5.48 -0.73
N SER A 184 3.68 6.19 0.33
CA SER A 184 2.89 7.32 0.84
C SER A 184 2.83 8.49 -0.17
N LEU A 185 3.89 8.75 -0.93
CA LEU A 185 3.85 9.69 -2.06
C LEU A 185 2.81 9.27 -3.11
N ILE A 186 2.89 8.02 -3.57
CA ILE A 186 2.01 7.52 -4.63
C ILE A 186 0.57 7.39 -4.13
N HIS A 187 0.36 6.97 -2.87
CA HIS A 187 -0.96 6.91 -2.23
C HIS A 187 -1.55 8.31 -2.05
N SER A 188 -0.75 9.32 -1.70
CA SER A 188 -1.21 10.70 -1.65
C SER A 188 -1.83 11.14 -2.98
N ILE A 189 -1.13 10.87 -4.09
CA ILE A 189 -1.58 11.20 -5.45
C ILE A 189 -2.77 10.32 -5.87
N MET A 190 -2.72 9.01 -5.62
CA MET A 190 -3.76 8.04 -5.98
C MET A 190 -5.09 8.36 -5.28
N TYR A 191 -5.05 8.59 -3.96
CA TYR A 191 -6.24 8.91 -3.18
C TYR A 191 -6.78 10.29 -3.54
N MET A 192 -5.92 11.27 -3.84
CA MET A 192 -6.40 12.56 -4.37
C MET A 192 -7.11 12.38 -5.71
N TYR A 193 -6.54 11.57 -6.62
CA TYR A 193 -7.17 11.21 -7.88
C TYR A 193 -8.55 10.58 -7.65
N TYR A 194 -8.67 9.61 -6.73
CA TYR A 194 -9.94 8.97 -6.41
C TYR A 194 -10.95 9.89 -5.73
N ALA A 195 -10.51 10.77 -4.82
CA ALA A 195 -11.35 11.80 -4.23
C ALA A 195 -11.97 12.68 -5.32
N MET A 196 -11.15 13.22 -6.24
CA MET A 196 -11.63 14.00 -7.38
C MET A 196 -12.62 13.22 -8.26
N THR A 197 -12.32 11.96 -8.58
CA THR A 197 -13.24 11.14 -9.39
C THR A 197 -14.55 10.81 -8.70
N SER A 198 -14.58 10.79 -7.37
CA SER A 198 -15.80 10.50 -6.61
C SER A 198 -16.85 11.60 -6.76
N ILE A 199 -16.43 12.87 -6.86
CA ILE A 199 -17.29 14.04 -7.07
C ILE A 199 -17.55 14.35 -8.55
N GLY A 200 -17.05 13.51 -9.46
CA GLY A 200 -17.30 13.62 -10.90
C GLY A 200 -16.28 14.44 -11.68
N LEU A 201 -15.16 14.83 -11.07
CA LEU A 201 -14.02 15.38 -11.80
C LEU A 201 -13.25 14.24 -12.49
N HIS A 202 -12.77 14.48 -13.71
CA HIS A 202 -12.05 13.48 -14.49
C HIS A 202 -10.65 13.97 -14.84
N PRO A 203 -9.75 14.08 -13.85
CA PRO A 203 -8.38 14.51 -14.09
C PRO A 203 -7.70 13.56 -15.09
N PRO A 204 -6.98 14.10 -16.10
CA PRO A 204 -6.16 13.27 -16.97
C PRO A 204 -5.01 12.64 -16.17
N GLY A 205 -4.52 11.49 -16.61
CA GLY A 205 -3.30 10.89 -16.05
C GLY A 205 -3.46 9.60 -15.26
N LYS A 206 -4.61 8.91 -15.35
CA LYS A 206 -4.77 7.54 -14.82
C LYS A 206 -3.66 6.58 -15.27
N ARG A 207 -3.19 6.72 -16.52
CA ARG A 207 -2.08 5.93 -17.08
C ARG A 207 -0.76 6.24 -16.37
N TYR A 208 -0.45 7.51 -16.14
CA TYR A 208 0.75 7.93 -15.41
C TYR A 208 0.72 7.44 -13.96
N LEU A 209 -0.44 7.48 -13.30
CA LEU A 209 -0.61 6.91 -11.96
C LEU A 209 -0.23 5.42 -11.91
N THR A 210 -0.76 4.64 -12.87
CA THR A 210 -0.44 3.20 -12.97
C THR A 210 1.05 2.99 -13.28
N SER A 211 1.65 3.83 -14.13
CA SER A 211 3.08 3.78 -14.41
C SER A 211 3.92 4.07 -13.17
N MET A 212 3.57 5.08 -12.36
CA MET A 212 4.26 5.40 -11.11
C MET A 212 4.19 4.23 -10.11
N GLN A 213 3.03 3.58 -9.98
CA GLN A 213 2.87 2.38 -9.15
C GLN A 213 3.78 1.23 -9.60
N ILE A 214 3.82 0.94 -10.91
CA ILE A 214 4.71 -0.10 -11.45
C ILE A 214 6.18 0.25 -11.21
N SER A 215 6.57 1.49 -11.47
CA SER A 215 7.93 1.97 -11.21
C SER A 215 8.31 1.83 -9.74
N GLN A 216 7.39 2.13 -8.81
CA GLN A 216 7.61 1.94 -7.37
C GLN A 216 7.94 0.48 -7.05
N PHE A 217 7.20 -0.49 -7.60
CA PHE A 217 7.46 -1.90 -7.31
C PHE A 217 8.78 -2.37 -7.91
N LEU A 218 9.13 -1.95 -9.13
CA LEU A 218 10.40 -2.33 -9.76
C LEU A 218 11.61 -1.76 -9.02
N VAL A 219 11.58 -0.46 -8.72
CA VAL A 219 12.65 0.21 -7.97
C VAL A 219 12.71 -0.35 -6.56
N GLY A 220 11.58 -0.41 -5.86
CA GLY A 220 11.52 -0.88 -4.48
C GLY A 220 11.95 -2.34 -4.31
N MET A 221 11.55 -3.23 -5.23
CA MET A 221 12.00 -4.62 -5.23
C MET A 221 13.51 -4.74 -5.48
N SER A 222 14.05 -3.98 -6.44
CA SER A 222 15.49 -3.99 -6.74
C SER A 222 16.30 -3.49 -5.53
N THR A 223 15.86 -2.41 -4.90
CA THR A 223 16.46 -1.86 -3.69
C THR A 223 16.35 -2.87 -2.53
N ALA A 224 15.18 -3.48 -2.29
CA ALA A 224 15.02 -4.50 -1.25
C ALA A 224 15.94 -5.71 -1.43
N VAL A 225 16.10 -6.20 -2.67
CA VAL A 225 17.05 -7.27 -3.00
C VAL A 225 18.49 -6.84 -2.73
N SER A 226 18.85 -5.59 -3.01
CA SER A 226 20.21 -5.11 -2.75
C SER A 226 20.58 -5.17 -1.27
N TYR A 227 19.63 -4.97 -0.33
CA TYR A 227 19.90 -5.11 1.11
C TYR A 227 20.25 -6.54 1.54
N LEU A 228 19.85 -7.56 0.77
CA LEU A 228 20.25 -8.96 1.01
C LEU A 228 21.70 -9.22 0.55
N ILE A 229 22.23 -8.40 -0.34
CA ILE A 229 23.54 -8.58 -0.98
C ILE A 229 24.60 -7.67 -0.35
N VAL A 230 24.22 -6.45 0.03
CA VAL A 230 25.12 -5.46 0.63
C VAL A 230 25.55 -5.95 2.03
N PRO A 231 26.87 -6.04 2.30
CA PRO A 231 27.35 -6.55 3.58
C PRO A 231 26.95 -5.63 4.73
N ASN A 232 26.70 -6.24 5.90
CA ASN A 232 26.42 -5.58 7.18
C ASN A 232 25.13 -4.73 7.24
N CYS A 233 24.31 -4.74 6.19
CA CYS A 233 23.05 -3.99 6.11
C CYS A 233 21.90 -4.66 6.90
N LEU A 234 21.89 -5.99 6.98
CA LEU A 234 20.94 -6.77 7.78
C LEU A 234 21.70 -7.53 8.86
N LYS A 235 21.40 -7.21 10.12
CA LYS A 235 22.16 -7.67 11.30
C LYS A 235 21.57 -8.93 11.94
N THR A 236 20.28 -9.19 11.72
CA THR A 236 19.57 -10.31 12.38
C THR A 236 18.85 -11.22 11.37
N PRO A 237 18.66 -12.51 11.70
CA PRO A 237 17.84 -13.42 10.89
C PRO A 237 16.40 -12.92 10.70
N GLY A 238 15.84 -12.22 11.69
CA GLY A 238 14.51 -11.62 11.60
C GLY A 238 14.41 -10.53 10.53
N GLN A 239 15.43 -9.69 10.40
CA GLN A 239 15.50 -8.68 9.33
C GLN A 239 15.59 -9.34 7.96
N GLN A 240 16.40 -10.39 7.81
CA GLN A 240 16.50 -11.16 6.56
C GLN A 240 15.16 -11.81 6.19
N PHE A 241 14.48 -12.40 7.18
CA PHE A 241 13.14 -12.98 7.00
C PHE A 241 12.12 -11.94 6.52
N ALA A 242 12.08 -10.76 7.14
CA ALA A 242 11.18 -9.68 6.74
C ALA A 242 11.42 -9.23 5.28
N VAL A 243 12.69 -9.08 4.89
CA VAL A 243 13.05 -8.72 3.50
C VAL A 243 12.70 -9.85 2.53
N ALA A 244 12.94 -11.11 2.89
CA ALA A 244 12.62 -12.26 2.05
C ALA A 244 11.10 -12.39 1.78
N ILE A 245 10.27 -12.26 2.82
CA ILE A 245 8.81 -12.23 2.67
C ILE A 245 8.38 -11.04 1.79
N ASN A 246 9.00 -9.88 1.99
CA ASN A 246 8.69 -8.70 1.20
C ASN A 246 8.97 -8.90 -0.30
N VAL A 247 10.15 -9.43 -0.64
CA VAL A 247 10.51 -9.77 -2.03
C VAL A 247 9.56 -10.82 -2.61
N GLY A 248 9.26 -11.87 -1.84
CA GLY A 248 8.30 -12.91 -2.24
C GLY A 248 6.89 -12.37 -2.50
N TYR A 249 6.47 -11.34 -1.77
CA TYR A 249 5.20 -10.66 -1.98
C TYR A 249 5.20 -9.73 -3.20
N LEU A 250 6.28 -8.95 -3.38
CA LEU A 250 6.38 -7.94 -4.43
C LEU A 250 6.43 -8.53 -5.85
N LEU A 251 7.01 -9.72 -6.03
CA LEU A 251 7.16 -10.32 -7.35
C LEU A 251 5.79 -10.65 -7.99
N PRO A 252 4.87 -11.39 -7.33
CA PRO A 252 3.52 -11.58 -7.86
C PRO A 252 2.72 -10.27 -7.95
N LEU A 253 2.91 -9.33 -7.01
CA LEU A 253 2.24 -8.04 -7.06
C LEU A 253 2.61 -7.25 -8.33
N THR A 254 3.90 -7.20 -8.64
CA THR A 254 4.44 -6.52 -9.83
C THR A 254 3.85 -7.13 -11.09
N TYR A 255 3.80 -8.47 -11.16
CA TYR A 255 3.14 -9.18 -12.26
C TYR A 255 1.67 -8.77 -12.43
N LEU A 256 0.89 -8.76 -11.34
CA LEU A 256 -0.53 -8.40 -11.38
C LEU A 256 -0.76 -6.94 -11.85
N PHE A 257 0.11 -6.02 -11.46
CA PHE A 257 0.04 -4.63 -11.94
C PHE A 257 0.39 -4.49 -13.42
N VAL A 258 1.42 -5.22 -13.89
CA VAL A 258 1.78 -5.26 -15.31
C VAL A 258 0.65 -5.86 -16.15
N ASP A 259 0.04 -6.96 -15.69
CA ASP A 259 -1.12 -7.57 -16.33
C ASP A 259 -2.33 -6.60 -16.38
N PHE A 260 -2.62 -5.92 -15.27
CA PHE A 260 -3.65 -4.88 -15.21
C PHE A 260 -3.38 -3.75 -16.22
N ALA A 261 -2.14 -3.25 -16.29
CA ALA A 261 -1.77 -2.19 -17.21
C ALA A 261 -1.88 -2.63 -18.68
N ARG A 262 -1.45 -3.86 -19.00
CA ARG A 262 -1.61 -4.45 -20.34
C ARG A 262 -3.07 -4.58 -20.74
N LYS A 263 -3.95 -5.06 -19.85
CA LYS A 263 -5.39 -5.21 -20.11
C LYS A 263 -6.11 -3.87 -20.24
N THR A 264 -5.66 -2.85 -19.50
CA THR A 264 -6.33 -1.53 -19.45
C THR A 264 -5.84 -0.58 -20.55
N TYR A 265 -4.54 -0.61 -20.87
CA TYR A 265 -3.89 0.36 -21.77
C TYR A 265 -3.22 -0.26 -22.99
N GLY A 266 -3.09 -1.60 -23.04
CA GLY A 266 -2.59 -2.28 -24.22
C GLY A 266 -3.47 -1.98 -25.42
N ASN A 267 -2.84 -1.69 -26.56
CA ASN A 267 -3.55 -1.31 -27.78
C ASN A 267 -4.63 -2.35 -28.10
N ARG A 268 -5.90 -1.92 -28.03
CA ARG A 268 -6.96 -2.54 -28.84
C ARG A 268 -6.59 -2.28 -30.29
N LYS A 269 -5.74 -3.12 -30.88
CA LYS A 269 -5.70 -3.22 -32.34
C LYS A 269 -7.14 -3.49 -32.77
N ALA A 270 -7.61 -2.66 -33.69
CA ALA A 270 -8.93 -2.72 -34.26
C ALA A 270 -9.37 -4.17 -34.51
N LYS A 271 -10.42 -4.63 -33.83
CA LYS A 271 -11.35 -5.54 -34.48
C LYS A 271 -12.03 -4.71 -35.58
N LYS A 272 -11.34 -4.56 -36.72
CA LYS A 272 -12.03 -4.40 -38.00
C LYS A 272 -12.70 -5.74 -38.21
N THR A 273 -13.99 -5.80 -37.92
CA THR A 273 -14.85 -6.86 -38.46
C THR A 273 -14.85 -6.67 -39.97
N GLU A 274 -14.70 -7.80 -40.67
CA GLU A 274 -14.86 -7.97 -42.11
C GLU A 274 -16.15 -7.34 -42.64
#